data_AF-A0A819EVJ7-F1
#
_entry.id   AF-A0A819EVJ7-F1
#
_cell.length_a   1.000
_cell.length_b   1.000
_cell.length_c   1.000
_cell.angle_alpha   90.00
_cell.angle_beta   90.00
_cell.angle_gamma   90.00
#
_symmetry.space_group_name_H-M   'P 1'
#
loop_
_entity.id
_entity.type
_entity.pdbx_description
1 polymer ?
#
loop_
_entity_poly.entity_id
_entity_poly.type
_entity_poly.pdbx_seq_one_letter_code
_entity_poly.pdbx_strand_id
1 'polypeptide(L)'
;MENPGLFSLDDDKLGKLSLQIDPTFNKTNWWIDMIKCKYTSNEQLKVKLDVRMEKPQNLKMCGWCYARGKNVWKTWKRRYYALVQVSQYCFATCSYRERKFEPTEMMPLEGYTIDYAEPDNGLIMHDGKYFFKAVREGDVVTFATNEENERHSWVQALYRATGQSHKPTPPITQINKSNSTSGQKDLSDSDRSKNLGFDEYIQSDPCKFDHHDLFKTLQTATLDFRLNDPYCSLGWLSPVQSYVLEEYCSRYGVRGCLRHLYYLNDLLDRAEQGFMIDPQLLHYSYVFCTSHVSGNRPDNNVSTITMEERDGFSEIKERLKQFLENQVTNFRFSFPFGRPEGALKATLSLLERVLSKDISTLISRDDIRNFIRKCLENAAYTNYTRVSDQAKIEGEREMQQQNDNAELCIELLQQDSEHYQEAFKQYNHLLIEHEEIF
;
A
#
# COMPACT_ATOMS: atom_id res chain seq x y z
N MET A 1 35.28 7.09 -14.71
CA MET A 1 35.16 8.36 -15.46
C MET A 1 33.73 8.85 -15.24
N GLU A 2 33.56 9.76 -14.28
CA GLU A 2 32.26 10.43 -14.06
C GLU A 2 31.95 11.30 -15.27
N ASN A 3 30.72 11.19 -15.77
CA ASN A 3 30.27 11.87 -16.97
C ASN A 3 30.05 13.37 -16.66
N PRO A 4 30.85 14.30 -17.20
CA PRO A 4 30.80 15.72 -16.84
C PRO A 4 29.56 16.44 -17.40
N GLY A 5 28.68 15.74 -18.13
CA GLY A 5 27.44 16.30 -18.67
C GLY A 5 26.27 16.40 -17.67
N LEU A 6 26.39 15.81 -16.45
CA LEU A 6 25.26 15.79 -15.50
C LEU A 6 24.97 17.15 -14.85
N PHE A 7 25.85 18.14 -15.03
CA PHE A 7 25.71 19.49 -14.44
C PHE A 7 25.87 20.61 -15.48
N SER A 8 25.56 20.35 -16.75
CA SER A 8 25.38 21.44 -17.71
C SER A 8 24.16 22.27 -17.28
N LEU A 9 24.40 23.51 -16.85
CA LEU A 9 23.39 24.51 -16.51
C LEU A 9 22.53 24.95 -17.71
N ASP A 10 22.77 24.37 -18.91
CA ASP A 10 22.09 24.75 -20.16
C ASP A 10 20.92 23.83 -20.56
N ASP A 11 20.59 22.78 -19.78
CA ASP A 11 19.46 21.89 -20.06
C ASP A 11 18.30 22.08 -19.06
N ASP A 12 17.55 23.18 -19.23
CA ASP A 12 16.42 23.61 -18.40
C ASP A 12 15.21 22.65 -18.34
N LYS A 13 15.27 21.44 -18.92
CA LYS A 13 14.10 20.57 -19.11
C LYS A 13 14.38 19.08 -18.82
N LEU A 14 13.99 18.66 -17.62
CA LEU A 14 13.99 17.26 -17.15
C LEU A 14 13.06 16.33 -17.96
N GLY A 15 11.98 16.86 -18.54
CA GLY A 15 11.01 16.10 -19.31
C GLY A 15 9.81 16.95 -19.71
N LYS A 16 8.95 16.42 -20.59
CA LYS A 16 7.73 17.10 -21.06
C LYS A 16 6.49 16.34 -20.57
N LEU A 17 5.56 17.08 -19.99
CA LEU A 17 4.23 16.59 -19.65
C LEU A 17 3.21 17.06 -20.68
N SER A 18 2.33 16.18 -21.14
CA SER A 18 1.23 16.52 -22.05
C SER A 18 -0.08 16.03 -21.45
N LEU A 19 -0.93 16.95 -21.00
CA LEU A 19 -2.23 16.65 -20.42
C LEU A 19 -3.35 17.06 -21.37
N GLN A 20 -4.30 16.16 -21.61
CA GLN A 20 -5.55 16.49 -22.26
C GLN A 20 -6.59 16.73 -21.17
N ILE A 21 -6.80 18.01 -20.85
CA ILE A 21 -7.66 18.47 -19.77
C ILE A 21 -8.96 19.01 -20.37
N ASP A 22 -10.07 18.70 -19.73
CA ASP A 22 -11.38 19.29 -20.01
C ASP A 22 -11.97 19.94 -18.73
N PRO A 23 -13.05 20.74 -18.81
CA PRO A 23 -13.65 21.38 -17.64
C PRO A 23 -14.22 20.42 -16.59
N THR A 24 -14.30 19.12 -16.88
CA THR A 24 -14.69 18.06 -15.93
C THR A 24 -13.50 17.32 -15.32
N PHE A 25 -12.28 17.63 -15.79
CA PHE A 25 -11.05 17.00 -15.35
C PHE A 25 -10.67 17.48 -13.94
N ASN A 26 -11.02 16.68 -12.95
CA ASN A 26 -10.61 16.86 -11.55
C ASN A 26 -9.95 15.58 -11.07
N LYS A 27 -8.62 15.59 -10.98
CA LYS A 27 -7.84 14.48 -10.43
C LYS A 27 -6.94 15.00 -9.32
N THR A 28 -6.98 14.31 -8.20
CA THR A 28 -6.07 14.53 -7.07
C THR A 28 -5.15 13.33 -6.94
N ASN A 29 -3.92 13.59 -6.51
CA ASN A 29 -2.93 12.59 -6.16
C ASN A 29 -2.65 11.61 -7.32
N TRP A 30 -2.64 12.12 -8.56
CA TRP A 30 -2.49 11.31 -9.76
C TRP A 30 -1.04 11.35 -10.26
N TRP A 31 -0.44 10.16 -10.40
CA TRP A 31 0.89 9.98 -10.98
C TRP A 31 0.86 9.91 -12.51
N ILE A 32 1.78 10.61 -13.16
CA ILE A 32 1.86 10.70 -14.61
C ILE A 32 3.30 10.50 -15.05
N ASP A 33 3.49 9.61 -16.01
CA ASP A 33 4.77 9.39 -16.63
C ASP A 33 5.12 10.57 -17.54
N MET A 34 6.28 11.18 -17.33
CA MET A 34 6.77 12.28 -18.15
C MET A 34 7.44 11.74 -19.42
N ILE A 35 7.27 12.46 -20.53
CA ILE A 35 7.98 12.18 -21.78
C ILE A 35 9.44 12.61 -21.59
N LYS A 36 10.37 11.65 -21.61
CA LYS A 36 11.81 11.87 -21.37
C LYS A 36 12.43 12.79 -22.44
N CYS A 37 13.36 13.64 -22.02
CA CYS A 37 14.27 14.32 -22.94
C CYS A 37 15.51 13.44 -23.20
N LYS A 38 16.23 13.71 -24.30
CA LYS A 38 17.29 12.84 -24.85
C LYS A 38 18.45 12.54 -23.88
N TYR A 39 18.58 13.29 -22.78
CA TYR A 39 19.73 13.25 -21.88
C TYR A 39 19.43 12.69 -20.47
N THR A 40 18.25 12.10 -20.23
CA THR A 40 17.89 11.59 -18.91
C THR A 40 18.11 10.07 -18.78
N SER A 41 19.04 9.66 -17.90
CA SER A 41 19.46 8.27 -17.65
C SER A 41 18.50 7.43 -16.78
N ASN A 42 17.46 8.04 -16.18
CA ASN A 42 16.54 7.34 -15.28
C ASN A 42 15.48 6.52 -16.04
N GLU A 43 15.24 5.28 -15.61
CA GLU A 43 14.34 4.36 -16.32
C GLU A 43 12.85 4.75 -16.23
N GLN A 44 12.39 5.53 -15.24
CA GLN A 44 11.03 6.10 -15.21
C GLN A 44 10.98 7.47 -14.50
N LEU A 45 10.58 8.53 -15.22
CA LEU A 45 10.29 9.85 -14.64
C LEU A 45 8.78 9.96 -14.43
N LYS A 46 8.34 10.07 -13.17
CA LYS A 46 6.92 10.25 -12.82
C LYS A 46 6.75 11.53 -12.02
N VAL A 47 5.67 12.26 -12.30
CA VAL A 47 5.26 13.44 -11.55
C VAL A 47 3.87 13.20 -10.94
N LYS A 48 3.70 13.64 -9.71
CA LYS A 48 2.41 13.62 -9.02
C LYS A 48 1.78 15.00 -9.13
N LEU A 49 0.56 15.08 -9.66
CA LEU A 49 -0.14 16.34 -9.86
C LEU A 49 -1.54 16.32 -9.26
N ASP A 50 -1.91 17.49 -8.74
CA ASP A 50 -3.29 17.84 -8.43
C ASP A 50 -3.76 18.83 -9.49
N VAL A 51 -4.74 18.41 -10.30
CA VAL A 51 -5.33 19.26 -11.34
C VAL A 51 -6.79 19.43 -11.01
N ARG A 52 -7.17 20.66 -10.67
CA ARG A 52 -8.54 21.07 -10.41
C ARG A 52 -8.96 22.09 -11.45
N MET A 53 -9.99 21.75 -12.22
CA MET A 53 -10.58 22.66 -13.19
C MET A 53 -11.84 23.28 -12.59
N GLU A 54 -11.90 24.60 -12.59
CA GLU A 54 -13.13 25.31 -12.24
C GLU A 54 -14.08 25.31 -13.44
N LYS A 55 -15.24 24.68 -13.25
CA LYS A 55 -16.28 24.61 -14.27
C LYS A 55 -16.92 25.99 -14.45
N PRO A 56 -16.93 26.58 -15.66
CA PRO A 56 -17.62 27.84 -15.90
C PRO A 56 -19.09 27.77 -15.53
N GLN A 57 -19.63 28.82 -14.91
CA GLN A 57 -21.03 28.83 -14.41
C GLN A 57 -22.07 28.62 -15.52
N ASN A 58 -21.77 29.09 -16.73
CA ASN A 58 -22.62 28.95 -17.91
C ASN A 58 -22.49 27.57 -18.59
N LEU A 59 -21.48 26.76 -18.26
CA LEU A 59 -21.33 25.42 -18.82
C LEU A 59 -22.22 24.44 -18.08
N LYS A 60 -23.20 23.82 -18.75
CA LYS A 60 -24.07 22.81 -18.13
C LYS A 60 -23.50 21.42 -18.27
N MET A 61 -23.03 21.05 -19.45
CA MET A 61 -22.45 19.74 -19.74
C MET A 61 -21.39 19.87 -20.83
N CYS A 62 -20.40 19.00 -20.83
CA CYS A 62 -19.45 18.86 -21.92
C CYS A 62 -18.95 17.42 -22.04
N GLY A 63 -18.41 17.08 -23.20
CA GLY A 63 -17.90 15.73 -23.47
C GLY A 63 -17.80 15.44 -24.95
N TRP A 64 -17.21 14.29 -25.27
CA TRP A 64 -17.08 13.84 -26.65
C TRP A 64 -18.33 13.11 -27.11
N CYS A 65 -18.90 13.52 -28.23
CA CYS A 65 -20.04 12.83 -28.84
C CYS A 65 -19.86 12.76 -30.35
N TYR A 66 -20.66 11.92 -30.98
CA TYR A 66 -20.91 11.96 -32.41
C TYR A 66 -22.20 12.75 -32.63
N ALA A 67 -22.23 13.60 -33.64
CA ALA A 67 -23.47 14.21 -34.09
C ALA A 67 -23.51 14.38 -35.60
N ARG A 68 -24.71 14.32 -36.16
CA ARG A 68 -25.00 14.69 -37.54
C ARG A 68 -26.36 15.36 -37.65
N GLY A 69 -26.38 16.52 -38.29
CA GLY A 69 -27.58 17.26 -38.63
C GLY A 69 -27.60 17.72 -40.08
N LYS A 70 -28.73 18.27 -40.51
CA LYS A 70 -28.89 18.83 -41.87
C LYS A 70 -28.22 20.21 -41.98
N ASN A 71 -28.41 21.05 -40.97
CA ASN A 71 -27.92 22.43 -40.96
C ASN A 71 -26.57 22.56 -40.26
N VAL A 72 -26.38 21.85 -39.16
CA VAL A 72 -25.16 21.80 -38.35
C VAL A 72 -24.59 20.39 -38.32
N TRP A 73 -23.27 20.27 -38.23
CA TRP A 73 -22.53 19.01 -38.18
C TRP A 73 -22.88 18.05 -39.32
N LYS A 74 -22.81 18.53 -40.57
CA LYS A 74 -23.23 17.75 -41.77
C LYS A 74 -22.54 16.39 -41.91
N THR A 75 -21.34 16.22 -41.33
CA THR A 75 -20.59 14.97 -41.33
C THR A 75 -20.63 14.29 -39.96
N TRP A 76 -20.92 12.99 -39.94
CA TRP A 76 -20.78 12.13 -38.75
C TRP A 76 -19.31 12.04 -38.35
N LYS A 77 -18.93 12.72 -37.27
CA LYS A 77 -17.58 12.72 -36.71
C LYS A 77 -17.64 12.94 -35.22
N ARG A 78 -16.70 12.31 -34.49
CA ARG A 78 -16.49 12.58 -33.07
C ARG A 78 -15.99 14.01 -32.89
N ARG A 79 -16.69 14.80 -32.08
CA ARG A 79 -16.29 16.17 -31.73
C ARG A 79 -16.49 16.39 -30.24
N TYR A 80 -15.83 17.40 -29.71
CA TYR A 80 -16.05 17.83 -28.33
C TYR A 80 -17.22 18.81 -28.29
N TYR A 81 -18.28 18.45 -27.57
CA TYR A 81 -19.49 19.24 -27.44
C TYR A 81 -19.57 19.86 -26.05
N ALA A 82 -20.14 21.07 -25.99
CA ALA A 82 -20.44 21.76 -24.74
C ALA A 82 -21.84 22.36 -24.82
N LEU A 83 -22.65 22.07 -23.81
CA LEU A 83 -23.95 22.69 -23.59
C LEU A 83 -23.76 23.94 -22.73
N VAL A 84 -24.01 25.11 -23.33
CA VAL A 84 -23.78 26.41 -22.70
C VAL A 84 -25.11 27.14 -22.52
N GLN A 85 -25.29 27.75 -21.36
CA GLN A 85 -26.37 28.67 -21.06
C GLN A 85 -25.99 30.07 -21.53
N VAL A 86 -26.70 30.58 -22.54
CA VAL A 86 -26.49 31.91 -23.11
C VAL A 86 -27.30 32.97 -22.36
N SER A 87 -28.51 32.62 -21.91
CA SER A 87 -29.37 33.45 -21.06
C SER A 87 -30.20 32.58 -20.11
N GLN A 88 -31.08 33.18 -19.30
CA GLN A 88 -31.92 32.44 -18.34
C GLN A 88 -32.74 31.31 -18.99
N TYR A 89 -33.14 31.47 -20.25
CA TYR A 89 -33.95 30.51 -21.00
C TYR A 89 -33.37 30.13 -22.37
N CYS A 90 -32.19 30.63 -22.73
CA CYS A 90 -31.54 30.31 -24.00
C CYS A 90 -30.30 29.45 -23.77
N PHE A 91 -30.27 28.29 -24.43
CA PHE A 91 -29.17 27.34 -24.38
C PHE A 91 -28.71 27.00 -25.79
N ALA A 92 -27.42 26.73 -25.93
CA ALA A 92 -26.84 26.30 -27.19
C ALA A 92 -25.88 25.13 -26.99
N THR A 93 -25.88 24.21 -27.95
CA THR A 93 -24.87 23.16 -28.05
C THR A 93 -23.78 23.62 -28.99
N CYS A 94 -22.56 23.75 -28.47
CA CYS A 94 -21.39 24.22 -29.19
C CYS A 94 -20.43 23.05 -29.43
N SER A 95 -19.78 23.03 -30.60
CA SER A 95 -18.71 22.08 -30.89
C SER A 95 -17.36 22.78 -30.93
N TYR A 96 -16.32 22.15 -30.39
CA TYR A 96 -14.98 22.69 -30.32
C TYR A 96 -13.98 21.77 -31.03
N ARG A 97 -12.94 22.38 -31.59
CA ARG A 97 -11.75 21.66 -32.06
C ARG A 97 -10.68 21.74 -30.99
N GLU A 98 -9.83 20.73 -30.94
CA GLU A 98 -8.70 20.72 -30.02
C GLU A 98 -7.84 21.98 -30.19
N ARG A 99 -7.43 22.55 -29.05
CA ARG A 99 -6.57 23.75 -28.97
C ARG A 99 -7.15 25.02 -29.60
N LYS A 100 -8.47 25.08 -29.84
CA LYS A 100 -9.18 26.29 -30.26
C LYS A 100 -10.13 26.77 -29.16
N PHE A 101 -10.15 28.07 -28.91
CA PHE A 101 -11.00 28.69 -27.89
C PHE A 101 -12.40 29.05 -28.40
N GLU A 102 -12.59 29.19 -29.72
CA GLU A 102 -13.88 29.52 -30.32
C GLU A 102 -14.67 28.27 -30.75
N PRO A 103 -16.01 28.29 -30.61
CA PRO A 103 -16.83 27.21 -31.11
C PRO A 103 -16.77 27.15 -32.64
N THR A 104 -16.57 25.96 -33.19
CA THR A 104 -16.52 25.73 -34.65
C THR A 104 -17.91 25.82 -35.27
N GLU A 105 -18.89 25.21 -34.61
CA GLU A 105 -20.30 25.22 -35.00
C GLU A 105 -21.14 25.25 -33.72
N MET A 106 -22.27 25.95 -33.77
CA MET A 106 -23.20 26.14 -32.66
C MET A 106 -24.62 25.86 -33.12
N MET A 107 -25.41 25.20 -32.27
CA MET A 107 -26.83 24.96 -32.47
C MET A 107 -27.62 25.51 -31.28
N PRO A 108 -28.48 26.53 -31.47
CA PRO A 108 -29.42 26.95 -30.43
C PRO A 108 -30.46 25.85 -30.19
N LEU A 109 -30.80 25.59 -28.93
CA LEU A 109 -31.75 24.54 -28.54
C LEU A 109 -33.22 25.00 -28.52
N GLU A 110 -33.47 26.26 -28.84
CA GLU A 110 -34.81 26.82 -28.90
C GLU A 110 -35.69 26.10 -29.93
N GLY A 111 -36.82 25.57 -29.46
CA GLY A 111 -37.77 24.81 -30.26
C GLY A 111 -37.37 23.36 -30.57
N TYR A 112 -36.22 22.88 -30.08
CA TYR A 112 -35.87 21.46 -30.20
C TYR A 112 -36.49 20.65 -29.07
N THR A 113 -36.87 19.42 -29.39
CA THR A 113 -37.25 18.38 -28.43
C THR A 113 -36.23 17.25 -28.50
N ILE A 114 -35.86 16.72 -27.35
CA ILE A 114 -34.86 15.66 -27.18
C ILE A 114 -35.59 14.36 -26.87
N ASP A 115 -35.18 13.29 -27.53
CA ASP A 115 -35.63 11.96 -27.15
C ASP A 115 -34.56 10.90 -27.39
N TYR A 116 -34.70 9.77 -26.69
CA TYR A 116 -33.92 8.59 -26.98
C TYR A 116 -34.23 8.10 -28.40
N ALA A 117 -33.20 7.62 -29.10
CA ALA A 117 -33.35 7.07 -30.44
C ALA A 117 -32.87 5.63 -30.45
N GLU A 118 -33.53 4.81 -31.27
CA GLU A 118 -33.04 3.48 -31.59
C GLU A 118 -31.73 3.57 -32.38
N PRO A 119 -30.88 2.52 -32.33
CA PRO A 119 -29.64 2.49 -33.07
C PRO A 119 -29.91 2.61 -34.57
N ASP A 120 -29.34 3.62 -35.22
CA ASP A 120 -29.43 3.76 -36.68
C ASP A 120 -28.40 2.82 -37.33
N ASN A 121 -28.88 1.73 -37.94
CA ASN A 121 -28.05 0.69 -38.56
C ASN A 121 -27.05 1.24 -39.60
N GLY A 122 -27.31 2.41 -40.21
CA GLY A 122 -26.38 3.06 -41.14
C GLY A 122 -25.26 3.87 -40.45
N LEU A 123 -25.45 4.27 -39.20
CA LEU A 123 -24.48 5.06 -38.41
C LEU A 123 -23.72 4.21 -37.37
N ILE A 124 -24.26 3.05 -36.97
CA ILE A 124 -23.58 2.08 -36.09
C ILE A 124 -22.26 1.59 -36.72
N MET A 125 -22.18 1.51 -38.06
CA MET A 125 -20.93 1.15 -38.76
C MET A 125 -19.83 2.22 -38.69
N HIS A 126 -20.10 3.42 -38.17
CA HIS A 126 -19.18 4.57 -38.18
C HIS A 126 -18.86 5.14 -36.79
N ASP A 127 -18.86 4.29 -35.76
CA ASP A 127 -18.64 4.60 -34.34
C ASP A 127 -19.76 5.43 -33.67
N GLY A 128 -20.23 4.91 -32.53
CA GLY A 128 -21.37 5.43 -31.74
C GLY A 128 -22.33 4.29 -31.37
N LYS A 129 -22.57 4.06 -30.08
CA LYS A 129 -23.34 2.89 -29.59
C LYS A 129 -24.74 3.27 -29.12
N TYR A 130 -24.88 4.41 -28.45
CA TYR A 130 -26.13 4.81 -27.80
C TYR A 130 -26.63 6.12 -28.40
N PHE A 131 -27.79 6.07 -29.05
CA PHE A 131 -28.30 7.17 -29.87
C PHE A 131 -29.38 7.98 -29.14
N PHE A 132 -29.44 9.27 -29.47
CA PHE A 132 -30.50 10.20 -29.09
C PHE A 132 -30.63 11.28 -30.16
N LYS A 133 -31.79 11.92 -30.27
CA LYS A 133 -32.09 12.90 -31.32
C LYS A 133 -32.62 14.19 -30.74
N ALA A 134 -32.25 15.29 -31.38
CA ALA A 134 -32.88 16.60 -31.22
C ALA A 134 -33.73 16.89 -32.46
N VAL A 135 -35.03 17.10 -32.26
CA VAL A 135 -36.01 17.29 -33.33
C VAL A 135 -36.69 18.64 -33.18
N ARG A 136 -36.67 19.42 -34.27
CA ARG A 136 -37.44 20.66 -34.45
C ARG A 136 -38.14 20.59 -35.81
N GLU A 137 -39.21 21.35 -36.00
CA GLU A 137 -39.90 21.39 -37.30
C GLU A 137 -38.93 21.63 -38.46
N GLY A 138 -38.80 20.65 -39.36
CA GLY A 138 -37.92 20.70 -40.52
C GLY A 138 -36.43 20.43 -40.26
N ASP A 139 -36.00 20.15 -39.03
CA ASP A 139 -34.61 19.85 -38.69
C ASP A 139 -34.46 18.73 -37.64
N VAL A 140 -33.56 17.80 -37.92
CA VAL A 140 -33.26 16.66 -37.04
C VAL A 140 -31.75 16.54 -36.91
N VAL A 141 -31.28 16.52 -35.67
CA VAL A 141 -29.87 16.28 -35.34
C VAL A 141 -29.78 15.02 -34.52
N THR A 142 -29.12 14.01 -35.07
CA THR A 142 -28.85 12.74 -34.40
C THR A 142 -27.53 12.83 -33.67
N PHE A 143 -27.50 12.38 -32.42
CA PHE A 143 -26.32 12.28 -31.58
C PHE A 143 -26.08 10.83 -31.15
N ALA A 144 -24.82 10.49 -30.89
CA ALA A 144 -24.47 9.23 -30.24
C ALA A 144 -23.31 9.37 -29.25
N THR A 145 -23.34 8.53 -28.22
CA THR A 145 -22.24 8.32 -27.26
C THR A 145 -21.73 6.89 -27.33
N ASN A 146 -20.58 6.65 -26.72
CA ASN A 146 -20.00 5.31 -26.60
C ASN A 146 -20.55 4.56 -25.40
N GLU A 147 -20.99 5.28 -24.36
CA GLU A 147 -21.53 4.73 -23.12
C GLU A 147 -22.98 5.15 -22.89
N GLU A 148 -23.75 4.26 -22.27
CA GLU A 148 -25.18 4.50 -21.99
C GLU A 148 -25.38 5.59 -20.92
N ASN A 149 -24.51 5.59 -19.92
CA ASN A 149 -24.54 6.58 -18.84
C ASN A 149 -24.30 7.99 -19.40
N GLU A 150 -23.33 8.14 -20.31
CA GLU A 150 -23.09 9.42 -21.02
C GLU A 150 -24.33 9.85 -21.81
N ARG A 151 -24.97 8.94 -22.58
CA ARG A 151 -26.23 9.24 -23.29
C ARG A 151 -27.27 9.74 -22.31
N HIS A 152 -27.46 9.05 -21.18
CA HIS A 152 -28.46 9.43 -20.20
C HIS A 152 -28.20 10.83 -19.64
N SER A 153 -26.96 11.14 -19.26
CA SER A 153 -26.58 12.49 -18.81
C SER A 153 -26.83 13.56 -19.87
N TRP A 154 -26.48 13.29 -21.14
CA TRP A 154 -26.70 14.22 -22.25
C TRP A 154 -28.18 14.48 -22.50
N VAL A 155 -29.00 13.44 -22.55
CA VAL A 155 -30.45 13.57 -22.74
C VAL A 155 -31.07 14.37 -21.60
N GLN A 156 -30.70 14.10 -20.34
CA GLN A 156 -31.23 14.86 -19.20
C GLN A 156 -30.79 16.33 -19.20
N ALA A 157 -29.55 16.61 -19.58
CA ALA A 157 -29.04 17.98 -19.66
C ALA A 157 -29.72 18.78 -20.78
N LEU A 158 -29.87 18.18 -21.97
CA LEU A 158 -30.53 18.80 -23.10
C LEU A 158 -32.05 18.92 -22.90
N TYR A 159 -32.70 17.96 -22.24
CA TYR A 159 -34.10 18.04 -21.83
C TYR A 159 -34.36 19.27 -20.94
N ARG A 160 -33.52 19.48 -19.93
CA ARG A 160 -33.62 20.66 -19.04
C ARG A 160 -33.38 21.97 -19.79
N ALA A 161 -32.49 21.94 -20.79
CA ALA A 161 -32.12 23.11 -21.59
C ALA A 161 -33.18 23.48 -22.64
N THR A 162 -33.89 22.49 -23.20
CA THR A 162 -34.95 22.71 -24.19
C THR A 162 -36.28 23.13 -23.55
N GLY A 163 -36.52 22.74 -22.29
CA GLY A 163 -37.77 23.05 -21.60
C GLY A 163 -39.00 22.36 -22.22
N GLN A 164 -38.80 21.30 -23.00
CA GLN A 164 -39.88 20.52 -23.60
C GLN A 164 -40.82 19.97 -22.52
N SER A 165 -42.13 19.93 -22.80
CA SER A 165 -43.12 19.46 -21.83
C SER A 165 -43.10 17.93 -21.66
N HIS A 166 -42.76 17.19 -22.71
CA HIS A 166 -42.68 15.73 -22.68
C HIS A 166 -41.33 15.26 -22.15
N LYS A 167 -41.32 14.48 -21.08
CA LYS A 167 -40.09 13.93 -20.48
C LYS A 167 -39.57 12.75 -21.32
N PRO A 168 -38.30 12.76 -21.78
CA PRO A 168 -37.70 11.63 -22.48
C PRO A 168 -37.68 10.40 -21.57
N THR A 169 -38.15 9.27 -22.07
CA THR A 169 -38.17 8.01 -21.30
C THR A 169 -37.10 7.08 -21.85
N PRO A 170 -36.15 6.62 -21.02
CA PRO A 170 -35.13 5.70 -21.50
C PRO A 170 -35.79 4.39 -21.99
N PRO A 171 -35.25 3.77 -23.05
CA PRO A 171 -35.77 2.49 -23.51
C PRO A 171 -35.67 1.47 -22.37
N ILE A 172 -36.77 0.75 -22.10
CA ILE A 172 -36.81 -0.31 -21.10
C ILE A 172 -35.90 -1.42 -21.61
N THR A 173 -34.72 -1.56 -21.01
CA THR A 173 -33.90 -2.76 -21.15
C THR A 173 -34.73 -3.94 -20.67
N GLN A 174 -35.21 -4.78 -21.60
CA GLN A 174 -35.83 -6.06 -21.30
C GLN A 174 -34.79 -6.97 -20.63
N ILE A 175 -34.68 -6.85 -19.32
CA ILE A 175 -34.01 -7.84 -18.49
C ILE A 175 -34.99 -9.02 -18.37
N ASN A 176 -34.61 -10.15 -18.98
CA ASN A 176 -35.13 -11.52 -18.83
C ASN A 176 -35.91 -12.11 -20.03
N LYS A 177 -35.19 -12.82 -20.91
CA LYS A 177 -35.28 -14.30 -21.12
C LYS A 177 -34.76 -14.69 -22.50
N SER A 178 -33.55 -15.25 -22.54
CA SER A 178 -33.23 -16.35 -23.45
C SER A 178 -31.88 -16.97 -23.08
N ASN A 179 -31.94 -18.16 -22.48
CA ASN A 179 -30.85 -19.12 -22.56
C ASN A 179 -30.55 -19.42 -24.03
N SER A 180 -29.29 -19.35 -24.44
CA SER A 180 -28.55 -20.41 -25.16
C SER A 180 -27.40 -19.84 -26.03
N THR A 181 -26.22 -20.38 -25.73
CA THR A 181 -25.09 -20.66 -26.62
C THR A 181 -24.17 -19.52 -27.11
N SER A 182 -22.91 -19.62 -26.64
CA SER A 182 -21.64 -19.23 -27.27
C SER A 182 -21.39 -17.77 -27.67
N GLY A 183 -20.34 -17.19 -27.07
CA GLY A 183 -19.64 -16.03 -27.61
C GLY A 183 -19.00 -15.18 -26.52
N GLN A 184 -17.67 -15.23 -26.45
CA GLN A 184 -16.82 -14.48 -25.53
C GLN A 184 -17.28 -13.01 -25.40
N LYS A 185 -17.76 -12.64 -24.20
CA LYS A 185 -17.88 -11.25 -23.78
C LYS A 185 -16.72 -10.95 -22.86
N ASP A 186 -15.89 -9.99 -23.26
CA ASP A 186 -14.96 -9.31 -22.38
C ASP A 186 -15.74 -8.72 -21.20
N LEU A 187 -15.61 -9.39 -20.05
CA LEU A 187 -16.25 -9.01 -18.80
C LEU A 187 -15.60 -7.74 -18.28
N SER A 188 -16.40 -6.70 -18.08
CA SER A 188 -16.01 -5.56 -17.25
C SER A 188 -15.67 -6.07 -15.84
N ASP A 189 -14.67 -5.49 -15.17
CA ASP A 189 -14.24 -5.93 -13.83
C ASP A 189 -15.38 -5.99 -12.81
N SER A 190 -16.44 -5.19 -13.00
CA SER A 190 -17.66 -5.23 -12.18
C SER A 190 -18.46 -6.54 -12.29
N ASP A 191 -18.44 -7.21 -13.44
CA ASP A 191 -19.14 -8.48 -13.64
C ASP A 191 -18.28 -9.70 -13.26
N ARG A 192 -16.95 -9.53 -13.14
CA ARG A 192 -16.09 -10.52 -12.48
C ARG A 192 -16.39 -10.64 -10.99
N SER A 193 -16.65 -9.51 -10.31
CA SER A 193 -16.96 -9.49 -8.87
C SER A 193 -18.27 -10.22 -8.53
N LYS A 194 -19.30 -10.11 -9.38
CA LYS A 194 -20.60 -10.76 -9.18
C LYS A 194 -20.55 -12.28 -9.24
N ASN A 195 -19.65 -12.84 -10.05
CA ASN A 195 -19.46 -14.29 -10.17
C ASN A 195 -18.60 -14.91 -9.04
N LEU A 196 -18.05 -14.07 -8.15
CA LEU A 196 -17.14 -14.49 -7.07
C LEU A 196 -17.75 -14.36 -5.66
N GLY A 197 -19.04 -14.03 -5.55
CA GLY A 197 -19.71 -13.90 -4.24
C GLY A 197 -19.41 -12.58 -3.51
N PHE A 198 -18.89 -11.55 -4.19
CA PHE A 198 -18.57 -10.27 -3.55
C PHE A 198 -19.79 -9.42 -3.16
N ASP A 199 -20.98 -9.71 -3.69
CA ASP A 199 -22.19 -8.94 -3.39
C ASP A 199 -22.59 -9.02 -1.91
N GLU A 200 -22.31 -10.13 -1.23
CA GLU A 200 -22.58 -10.30 0.20
C GLU A 200 -21.66 -9.39 1.05
N TYR A 201 -20.38 -9.25 0.66
CA TYR A 201 -19.43 -8.35 1.33
C TYR A 201 -19.74 -6.87 1.09
N ILE A 202 -20.23 -6.50 -0.09
CA ILE A 202 -20.60 -5.12 -0.43
C ILE A 202 -21.87 -4.68 0.33
N GLN A 203 -22.79 -5.61 0.58
CA GLN A 203 -24.06 -5.34 1.28
C GLN A 203 -23.96 -5.48 2.80
N SER A 204 -22.89 -6.09 3.30
CA SER A 204 -22.67 -6.27 4.73
C SER A 204 -22.33 -4.94 5.42
N ASP A 205 -22.92 -4.70 6.58
CA ASP A 205 -22.64 -3.52 7.39
C ASP A 205 -21.27 -3.67 8.09
N PRO A 206 -20.26 -2.84 7.76
CA PRO A 206 -18.92 -2.96 8.33
C PRO A 206 -18.94 -2.95 9.86
N CYS A 207 -19.83 -2.16 10.48
CA CYS A 207 -19.88 -1.97 11.93
C CYS A 207 -20.30 -3.21 12.73
N LYS A 208 -20.75 -4.28 12.07
CA LYS A 208 -21.20 -5.53 12.71
C LYS A 208 -20.11 -6.59 12.81
N PHE A 209 -18.96 -6.37 12.19
CA PHE A 209 -17.86 -7.33 12.21
C PHE A 209 -16.92 -7.07 13.38
N ASP A 210 -16.25 -8.14 13.83
CA ASP A 210 -15.12 -7.99 14.74
C ASP A 210 -13.90 -7.49 13.97
N HIS A 211 -13.70 -6.17 14.01
CA HIS A 211 -12.58 -5.54 13.35
C HIS A 211 -11.24 -5.86 13.99
N HIS A 212 -11.16 -6.34 15.23
CA HIS A 212 -9.90 -6.76 15.85
C HIS A 212 -9.39 -8.04 15.19
N ASP A 213 -10.25 -9.05 15.03
CA ASP A 213 -9.91 -10.33 14.38
C ASP A 213 -9.65 -10.18 12.87
N LEU A 214 -10.46 -9.35 12.19
CA LEU A 214 -10.23 -9.03 10.78
C LEU A 214 -8.91 -8.29 10.59
N PHE A 215 -8.60 -7.33 11.47
CA PHE A 215 -7.34 -6.61 11.42
C PHE A 215 -6.14 -7.53 11.71
N LYS A 216 -6.26 -8.43 12.70
CA LYS A 216 -5.25 -9.45 12.97
C LYS A 216 -4.95 -10.25 11.70
N THR A 217 -5.98 -10.80 11.06
CA THR A 217 -5.84 -11.58 9.82
C THR A 217 -5.18 -10.77 8.71
N LEU A 218 -5.59 -9.51 8.53
CA LEU A 218 -5.01 -8.60 7.55
C LEU A 218 -3.53 -8.30 7.82
N GLN A 219 -3.19 -8.03 9.08
CA GLN A 219 -1.82 -7.75 9.51
C GLN A 219 -0.91 -8.96 9.31
N THR A 220 -1.36 -10.15 9.73
CA THR A 220 -0.66 -11.42 9.54
C THR A 220 -0.37 -11.68 8.06
N ALA A 221 -1.40 -11.59 7.20
CA ALA A 221 -1.23 -11.77 5.76
C ALA A 221 -0.31 -10.72 5.13
N THR A 222 -0.34 -9.48 5.62
CA THR A 222 0.55 -8.41 5.14
C THR A 222 2.01 -8.70 5.53
N LEU A 223 2.25 -9.19 6.75
CA LEU A 223 3.58 -9.60 7.20
C LEU A 223 4.10 -10.79 6.38
N ASP A 224 3.29 -11.83 6.20
CA ASP A 224 3.67 -13.01 5.41
C ASP A 224 4.02 -12.62 3.98
N PHE A 225 3.23 -11.75 3.34
CA PHE A 225 3.56 -11.19 2.02
C PHE A 225 4.90 -10.45 2.03
N ARG A 226 5.22 -9.72 3.09
CA ARG A 226 6.47 -8.96 3.19
C ARG A 226 7.69 -9.82 3.47
N LEU A 227 7.55 -10.89 4.24
CA LEU A 227 8.64 -11.83 4.51
C LEU A 227 9.00 -12.67 3.28
N ASN A 228 8.11 -12.76 2.29
CA ASN A 228 8.42 -13.33 0.98
C ASN A 228 9.33 -12.43 0.10
N ASP A 229 9.55 -11.17 0.48
CA ASP A 229 10.50 -10.28 -0.20
C ASP A 229 11.93 -10.53 0.34
N PRO A 230 12.84 -11.13 -0.45
CA PRO A 230 14.13 -11.61 0.06
C PRO A 230 15.12 -10.52 0.48
N TYR A 231 14.88 -9.26 0.09
CA TYR A 231 15.94 -8.24 0.12
C TYR A 231 15.73 -7.09 1.10
N CYS A 232 14.51 -6.87 1.61
CA CYS A 232 14.19 -5.55 2.19
C CYS A 232 13.31 -5.53 3.43
N SER A 233 12.58 -6.59 3.78
CA SER A 233 11.59 -6.45 4.86
C SER A 233 12.21 -6.61 6.23
N LEU A 234 12.92 -7.70 6.56
CA LEU A 234 13.32 -8.02 7.94
C LEU A 234 12.13 -7.89 8.94
N GLY A 235 10.90 -8.09 8.44
CA GLY A 235 9.66 -7.81 9.16
C GLY A 235 9.08 -6.39 9.00
N TRP A 236 9.83 -5.39 8.53
CA TRP A 236 9.33 -4.02 8.33
C TRP A 236 8.27 -3.92 7.22
N LEU A 237 7.10 -3.42 7.62
CA LEU A 237 6.04 -3.02 6.71
C LEU A 237 6.47 -1.80 5.87
N SER A 238 6.00 -1.73 4.63
CA SER A 238 6.28 -0.56 3.79
C SER A 238 5.55 0.67 4.33
N PRO A 239 6.03 1.90 4.08
CA PRO A 239 5.31 3.10 4.50
C PRO A 239 3.86 3.13 4.02
N VAL A 240 3.60 2.58 2.83
CA VAL A 240 2.25 2.47 2.27
C VAL A 240 1.40 1.44 3.03
N GLN A 241 1.96 0.27 3.35
CA GLN A 241 1.25 -0.75 4.13
C GLN A 241 0.93 -0.25 5.54
N SER A 242 1.91 0.36 6.22
CA SER A 242 1.73 0.95 7.54
C SER A 242 0.62 2.01 7.50
N TYR A 243 0.61 2.89 6.49
CA TYR A 243 -0.42 3.90 6.32
C TYR A 243 -1.83 3.28 6.13
N VAL A 244 -1.96 2.25 5.30
CA VAL A 244 -3.24 1.57 5.06
C VAL A 244 -3.77 0.89 6.32
N LEU A 245 -2.89 0.23 7.08
CA LEU A 245 -3.24 -0.40 8.35
C LEU A 245 -3.63 0.64 9.40
N GLU A 246 -2.93 1.77 9.45
CA GLU A 246 -3.27 2.90 10.33
C GLU A 246 -4.64 3.50 10.00
N GLU A 247 -4.94 3.74 8.73
CA GLU A 247 -6.26 4.20 8.27
C GLU A 247 -7.37 3.21 8.66
N TYR A 248 -7.14 1.91 8.52
CA TYR A 248 -8.10 0.89 8.97
C TYR A 248 -8.34 0.98 10.48
N CYS A 249 -7.27 1.06 11.29
CA CYS A 249 -7.39 1.20 12.73
C CYS A 249 -8.17 2.46 13.13
N SER A 250 -7.89 3.60 12.49
CA SER A 250 -8.57 4.87 12.76
C SER A 250 -10.05 4.84 12.38
N ARG A 251 -10.42 4.15 11.29
CA ARG A 251 -11.81 4.06 10.81
C ARG A 251 -12.67 3.13 11.65
N TYR A 252 -12.11 2.00 12.09
CA TYR A 252 -12.87 0.94 12.76
C TYR A 252 -12.59 0.83 14.26
N GLY A 253 -11.78 1.72 14.82
CA GLY A 253 -11.54 1.80 16.26
C GLY A 253 -10.68 0.65 16.82
N VAL A 254 -9.81 0.06 16.00
CA VAL A 254 -8.91 -1.02 16.46
C VAL A 254 -7.88 -0.45 17.42
N ARG A 255 -7.78 -1.05 18.62
CA ARG A 255 -6.90 -0.57 19.67
C ARG A 255 -5.43 -0.77 19.30
N GLY A 256 -4.63 0.29 19.46
CA GLY A 256 -3.20 0.24 19.13
C GLY A 256 -2.40 -0.81 19.92
N CYS A 257 -2.78 -1.08 21.18
CA CYS A 257 -2.10 -2.10 22.00
C CYS A 257 -2.29 -3.49 21.39
N LEU A 258 -3.54 -3.88 21.08
CA LEU A 258 -3.85 -5.15 20.42
C LEU A 258 -3.11 -5.30 19.08
N ARG A 259 -3.04 -4.24 18.28
CA ARG A 259 -2.23 -4.23 17.05
C ARG A 259 -0.76 -4.59 17.32
N HIS A 260 -0.13 -3.96 18.32
CA HIS A 260 1.28 -4.25 18.62
C HIS A 260 1.47 -5.61 19.29
N LEU A 261 0.48 -6.11 20.04
CA LEU A 261 0.50 -7.45 20.62
C LEU A 261 0.42 -8.53 19.54
N TYR A 262 -0.55 -8.44 18.62
CA TYR A 262 -0.66 -9.38 17.51
C TYR A 262 0.58 -9.33 16.63
N TYR A 263 1.08 -8.13 16.34
CA TYR A 263 2.29 -7.97 15.54
C TYR A 263 3.53 -8.57 16.23
N LEU A 264 3.71 -8.31 17.53
CA LEU A 264 4.83 -8.87 18.28
C LEU A 264 4.76 -10.40 18.33
N ASN A 265 3.57 -10.97 18.52
CA ASN A 265 3.37 -12.41 18.46
C ASN A 265 3.69 -12.98 17.07
N ASP A 266 3.20 -12.33 16.02
CA ASP A 266 3.44 -12.76 14.64
C ASP A 266 4.92 -12.70 14.26
N LEU A 267 5.63 -11.65 14.68
CA LEU A 267 7.07 -11.52 14.49
C LEU A 267 7.85 -12.61 15.24
N LEU A 268 7.45 -12.95 16.47
CA LEU A 268 8.05 -14.03 17.24
C LEU A 268 7.83 -15.40 16.59
N ASP A 269 6.61 -15.70 16.13
CA ASP A 269 6.30 -16.95 15.42
C ASP A 269 7.25 -17.16 14.23
N ARG A 270 7.56 -16.08 13.51
CA ARG A 270 8.37 -16.11 12.28
C ARG A 270 9.86 -16.17 12.63
N ALA A 271 10.28 -15.44 13.66
CA ALA A 271 11.65 -15.50 14.17
C ALA A 271 11.99 -16.91 14.70
N GLU A 272 11.07 -17.59 15.39
CA GLU A 272 11.24 -18.96 15.85
C GLU A 272 11.26 -19.99 14.70
N GLN A 273 10.59 -19.70 13.58
CA GLN A 273 10.66 -20.49 12.34
C GLN A 273 11.96 -20.25 11.55
N GLY A 274 12.83 -19.35 11.99
CA GLY A 274 14.12 -19.05 11.35
C GLY A 274 14.07 -17.93 10.32
N PHE A 275 12.97 -17.17 10.22
CA PHE A 275 12.98 -15.93 9.43
C PHE A 275 13.83 -14.87 10.13
N MET A 276 14.61 -14.12 9.33
CA MET A 276 15.40 -13.01 9.85
C MET A 276 14.48 -11.81 10.12
N ILE A 277 14.28 -11.49 11.39
CA ILE A 277 13.48 -10.35 11.85
C ILE A 277 14.40 -9.32 12.51
N ASP A 278 14.19 -8.05 12.22
CA ASP A 278 14.95 -6.96 12.83
C ASP A 278 14.64 -6.85 14.34
N PRO A 279 15.64 -6.99 15.24
CA PRO A 279 15.44 -6.82 16.68
C PRO A 279 14.92 -5.43 17.08
N GLN A 280 15.20 -4.38 16.29
CA GLN A 280 14.70 -3.04 16.55
C GLN A 280 13.19 -2.94 16.36
N LEU A 281 12.61 -3.73 15.46
CA LEU A 281 11.16 -3.82 15.23
C LEU A 281 10.44 -4.50 16.41
N LEU A 282 11.02 -5.61 16.91
CA LEU A 282 10.56 -6.27 18.13
C LEU A 282 10.61 -5.29 19.32
N HIS A 283 11.70 -4.54 19.44
CA HIS A 283 11.88 -3.56 20.50
C HIS A 283 10.83 -2.44 20.44
N TYR A 284 10.58 -1.87 19.26
CA TYR A 284 9.56 -0.83 19.09
C TYR A 284 8.16 -1.32 19.53
N SER A 285 7.76 -2.51 19.07
CA SER A 285 6.45 -3.09 19.40
C SER A 285 6.35 -3.43 20.89
N TYR A 286 7.40 -4.01 21.48
CA TYR A 286 7.45 -4.32 22.91
C TYR A 286 7.38 -3.08 23.80
N VAL A 287 8.11 -2.00 23.46
CA VAL A 287 8.07 -0.74 24.21
C VAL A 287 6.69 -0.11 24.16
N PHE A 288 6.01 -0.16 23.01
CA PHE A 288 4.64 0.32 22.88
C PHE A 288 3.69 -0.44 23.83
N CYS A 289 3.70 -1.77 23.78
CA CYS A 289 2.86 -2.61 24.65
C CYS A 289 3.17 -2.37 26.13
N THR A 290 4.46 -2.33 26.50
CA THR A 290 4.88 -2.08 27.88
C THR A 290 4.40 -0.72 28.37
N SER A 291 4.53 0.34 27.56
CA SER A 291 4.06 1.68 27.93
C SER A 291 2.55 1.75 28.15
N HIS A 292 1.80 0.96 27.37
CA HIS A 292 0.35 0.88 27.46
C HIS A 292 -0.09 0.11 28.71
N VAL A 293 0.49 -1.08 28.95
CA VAL A 293 0.14 -1.95 30.09
C VAL A 293 0.62 -1.37 31.43
N SER A 294 1.77 -0.69 31.45
CA SER A 294 2.27 -0.02 32.67
C SER A 294 1.59 1.34 32.92
N GLY A 295 0.67 1.80 32.06
CA GLY A 295 -0.16 3.00 32.29
C GLY A 295 0.56 4.35 32.17
N ASN A 296 1.69 4.41 31.46
CA ASN A 296 2.58 5.58 31.45
C ASN A 296 2.33 6.49 30.24
N ARG A 297 1.09 7.00 30.07
CA ARG A 297 0.76 8.02 29.06
C ARG A 297 0.81 9.42 29.66
N PRO A 298 1.46 10.41 28.98
CA PRO A 298 1.46 11.80 29.42
C PRO A 298 0.06 12.45 29.33
N ASP A 299 -0.85 11.91 28.52
CA ASP A 299 -2.25 12.31 28.43
C ASP A 299 -3.18 11.23 29.00
N ASN A 300 -3.94 11.64 30.03
CA ASN A 300 -5.13 11.02 30.62
C ASN A 300 -4.94 9.94 31.72
N ASN A 301 -5.35 10.32 32.93
CA ASN A 301 -5.47 9.53 34.17
C ASN A 301 -6.48 8.36 34.12
N VAL A 302 -6.79 7.79 32.96
CA VAL A 302 -7.70 6.65 32.83
C VAL A 302 -7.01 5.54 32.03
N SER A 303 -6.37 4.62 32.74
CA SER A 303 -5.80 3.39 32.18
C SER A 303 -6.93 2.47 31.73
N THR A 304 -7.29 2.53 30.44
CA THR A 304 -8.29 1.64 29.84
C THR A 304 -7.64 0.35 29.35
N ILE A 305 -6.93 -0.38 30.22
CA ILE A 305 -6.28 -1.65 29.85
C ILE A 305 -7.28 -2.79 30.04
N THR A 306 -7.47 -3.61 29.02
CA THR A 306 -8.32 -4.80 29.11
C THR A 306 -7.56 -5.97 29.74
N MET A 307 -8.28 -6.93 30.35
CA MET A 307 -7.64 -8.14 30.89
C MET A 307 -6.95 -8.95 29.78
N GLU A 308 -7.58 -9.07 28.62
CA GLU A 308 -7.02 -9.76 27.45
C GLU A 308 -5.70 -9.15 26.99
N GLU A 309 -5.58 -7.82 26.93
CA GLU A 309 -4.32 -7.15 26.59
C GLU A 309 -3.23 -7.40 27.64
N ARG A 310 -3.58 -7.45 28.91
CA ARG A 310 -2.63 -7.66 30.01
C ARG A 310 -2.12 -9.10 30.05
N ASP A 311 -3.01 -10.07 29.92
CA ASP A 311 -2.69 -11.49 29.98
C ASP A 311 -1.91 -11.89 28.73
N GLY A 312 -2.36 -11.45 27.54
CA GLY A 312 -1.64 -11.68 26.28
C GLY A 312 -0.26 -11.03 26.27
N PHE A 313 -0.10 -9.82 26.82
CA PHE A 313 1.23 -9.21 26.97
C PHE A 313 2.15 -10.02 27.88
N SER A 314 1.63 -10.56 28.99
CA SER A 314 2.42 -11.33 29.96
C SER A 314 2.93 -12.64 29.34
N GLU A 315 2.09 -13.31 28.54
CA GLU A 315 2.45 -14.52 27.79
C GLU A 315 3.53 -14.22 26.73
N ILE A 316 3.29 -13.20 25.88
CA ILE A 316 4.24 -12.80 24.84
C ILE A 316 5.56 -12.33 25.45
N LYS A 317 5.54 -11.67 26.62
CA LYS A 317 6.74 -11.22 27.32
C LYS A 317 7.62 -12.39 27.76
N GLU A 318 7.04 -13.44 28.36
CA GLU A 318 7.82 -14.61 28.78
C GLU A 318 8.36 -15.38 27.57
N ARG A 319 7.57 -15.49 26.50
CA ARG A 319 8.03 -16.09 25.24
C ARG A 319 9.19 -15.30 24.61
N LEU A 320 9.05 -13.97 24.52
CA LEU A 320 10.11 -13.09 24.03
C LEU A 320 11.40 -13.21 24.87
N LYS A 321 11.27 -13.32 26.19
CA LYS A 321 12.41 -13.53 27.09
C LYS A 321 13.17 -14.82 26.77
N GLN A 322 12.46 -15.94 26.60
CA GLN A 322 13.07 -17.23 26.23
C GLN A 322 13.72 -17.17 24.85
N PHE A 323 13.07 -16.52 23.87
CA PHE A 323 13.63 -16.29 22.55
C PHE A 323 14.94 -15.50 22.61
N LEU A 324 14.98 -14.39 23.35
CA LEU A 324 16.18 -13.56 23.50
C LEU A 324 17.30 -14.28 24.26
N GLU A 325 16.97 -15.06 25.28
CA GLU A 325 17.93 -15.92 25.99
C GLU A 325 18.62 -16.91 25.03
N ASN A 326 17.84 -17.55 24.16
CA ASN A 326 18.37 -18.46 23.14
C ASN A 326 19.23 -17.72 22.10
N GLN A 327 18.82 -16.52 21.69
CA GLN A 327 19.57 -15.68 20.74
C GLN A 327 20.92 -15.25 21.30
N VAL A 328 20.98 -14.84 22.58
CA VAL A 328 22.23 -14.46 23.26
C VAL A 328 23.11 -15.67 23.54
N THR A 329 22.54 -16.80 23.96
CA THR A 329 23.30 -18.04 24.19
C THR A 329 23.92 -18.57 22.89
N ASN A 330 23.24 -18.38 21.75
CA ASN A 330 23.71 -18.77 20.42
C ASN A 330 24.17 -17.57 19.58
N PHE A 331 24.73 -16.51 20.20
CA PHE A 331 24.97 -15.23 19.52
C PHE A 331 25.80 -15.36 18.22
N ARG A 332 26.73 -16.32 18.16
CA ARG A 332 27.55 -16.59 16.97
C ARG A 332 26.75 -17.13 15.78
N PHE A 333 25.72 -17.94 16.06
CA PHE A 333 24.86 -18.53 15.03
C PHE A 333 23.72 -17.59 14.65
N SER A 334 23.15 -16.94 15.67
CA SER A 334 22.07 -15.96 15.51
C SER A 334 22.53 -14.71 14.76
N PHE A 335 23.78 -14.28 14.98
CA PHE A 335 24.39 -13.09 14.38
C PHE A 335 25.76 -13.45 13.80
N PRO A 336 25.84 -14.12 12.64
CA PRO A 336 27.11 -14.55 12.06
C PRO A 336 27.99 -13.34 11.74
N PHE A 337 29.23 -13.34 12.26
CA PHE A 337 30.20 -12.23 12.12
C PHE A 337 29.65 -10.86 12.54
N GLY A 338 28.75 -10.85 13.54
CA GLY A 338 28.11 -9.63 14.02
C GLY A 338 27.12 -9.00 13.06
N ARG A 339 26.66 -9.74 12.03
CA ARG A 339 25.67 -9.26 11.05
C ARG A 339 24.24 -9.68 11.40
N PRO A 340 23.23 -8.84 11.12
CA PRO A 340 23.36 -7.46 10.64
C PRO A 340 23.96 -6.53 11.71
N GLU A 341 24.70 -5.52 11.27
CA GLU A 341 25.44 -4.61 12.16
C GLU A 341 24.51 -3.95 13.18
N GLY A 342 24.89 -4.00 14.46
CA GLY A 342 24.09 -3.44 15.56
C GLY A 342 22.90 -4.31 16.02
N ALA A 343 22.56 -5.40 15.33
CA ALA A 343 21.42 -6.25 15.69
C ALA A 343 21.62 -6.94 17.06
N LEU A 344 22.81 -7.47 17.34
CA LEU A 344 23.11 -8.07 18.64
C LEU A 344 23.01 -7.05 19.78
N LYS A 345 23.48 -5.82 19.55
CA LYS A 345 23.37 -4.72 20.53
C LYS A 345 21.90 -4.36 20.78
N ALA A 346 21.08 -4.32 19.73
CA ALA A 346 19.64 -4.10 19.84
C ALA A 346 18.94 -5.25 20.60
N THR A 347 19.33 -6.50 20.35
CA THR A 347 18.86 -7.70 21.07
C THR A 347 19.18 -7.61 22.56
N LEU A 348 20.41 -7.24 22.93
CA LEU A 348 20.79 -7.03 24.32
C LEU A 348 19.98 -5.90 24.96
N SER A 349 19.83 -4.76 24.28
CA SER A 349 19.02 -3.64 24.76
C SER A 349 17.55 -4.03 24.96
N LEU A 350 16.99 -4.87 24.08
CA LEU A 350 15.65 -5.39 24.22
C LEU A 350 15.54 -6.36 25.41
N LEU A 351 16.52 -7.24 25.59
CA LEU A 351 16.57 -8.16 26.73
C LEU A 351 16.59 -7.40 28.07
N GLU A 352 17.39 -6.33 28.19
CA GLU A 352 17.38 -5.46 29.36
C GLU A 352 15.96 -4.92 29.66
N ARG A 353 15.25 -4.50 28.60
CA ARG A 353 13.91 -3.95 28.70
C ARG A 353 12.85 -5.02 29.02
N VAL A 354 13.04 -6.25 28.56
CA VAL A 354 12.14 -7.38 28.83
C VAL A 354 12.30 -7.88 30.26
N LEU A 355 13.54 -8.03 30.72
CA LEU A 355 13.85 -8.34 32.12
C LEU A 355 13.43 -7.21 33.05
N SER A 356 13.15 -6.02 32.50
CA SER A 356 12.67 -4.92 33.29
C SER A 356 11.24 -5.16 33.85
N LYS A 357 11.11 -5.48 35.15
CA LYS A 357 9.88 -5.32 35.96
C LYS A 357 9.63 -3.84 36.24
N ASP A 358 8.62 -3.26 35.58
CA ASP A 358 8.01 -1.94 35.81
C ASP A 358 8.94 -0.75 36.18
N ILE A 359 8.77 0.36 35.47
CA ILE A 359 9.60 1.59 35.57
C ILE A 359 9.74 2.14 37.01
N SER A 360 8.87 1.75 37.94
CA SER A 360 8.87 2.15 39.34
C SER A 360 9.76 1.31 40.26
N THR A 361 10.15 0.10 39.86
CA THR A 361 11.09 -0.73 40.63
C THR A 361 12.45 -0.69 39.97
N LEU A 362 13.41 -0.03 40.61
CA LEU A 362 14.82 -0.10 40.26
C LEU A 362 15.24 -1.57 40.28
N ILE A 363 15.27 -2.19 39.12
CA ILE A 363 15.85 -3.52 38.99
C ILE A 363 17.32 -3.35 39.22
N SER A 364 17.89 -4.24 40.04
CA SER A 364 19.32 -4.23 40.18
C SER A 364 19.91 -4.55 38.80
N ARG A 365 20.74 -3.64 38.27
CA ARG A 365 21.57 -3.90 37.09
C ARG A 365 22.33 -5.23 37.22
N ASP A 366 22.51 -5.71 38.45
CA ASP A 366 23.08 -7.00 38.79
C ASP A 366 22.24 -8.20 38.35
N ASP A 367 20.90 -8.14 38.39
CA ASP A 367 20.05 -9.27 37.96
C ASP A 367 20.16 -9.49 36.45
N ILE A 368 20.14 -8.40 35.69
CA ILE A 368 20.34 -8.40 34.23
C ILE A 368 21.75 -8.92 33.91
N ARG A 369 22.77 -8.43 34.62
CA ARG A 369 24.16 -8.86 34.46
C ARG A 369 24.33 -10.35 34.76
N ASN A 370 23.73 -10.85 35.83
CA ASN A 370 23.77 -12.26 36.20
C ASN A 370 23.04 -13.14 35.17
N PHE A 371 21.93 -12.65 34.61
CA PHE A 371 21.24 -13.35 33.52
C PHE A 371 22.10 -13.44 32.26
N ILE A 372 22.72 -12.34 31.84
CA ILE A 372 23.62 -12.32 30.68
C ILE A 372 24.86 -13.19 30.94
N ARG A 373 25.43 -13.16 32.16
CA ARG A 373 26.54 -14.05 32.55
C ARG A 373 26.16 -15.51 32.31
N LYS A 374 25.01 -15.95 32.82
CA LYS A 374 24.53 -17.32 32.63
C LYS A 374 24.33 -17.69 31.16
N CYS A 375 23.83 -16.75 30.34
CA CYS A 375 23.71 -16.97 28.89
C CYS A 375 25.08 -17.18 28.23
N LEU A 376 26.08 -16.37 28.63
CA LEU A 376 27.44 -16.44 28.10
C LEU A 376 28.20 -17.68 28.60
N GLU A 377 28.02 -18.10 29.85
CA GLU A 377 28.54 -19.38 30.37
C GLU A 377 28.00 -20.56 29.55
N ASN A 378 26.69 -20.58 29.30
CA ASN A 378 26.06 -21.60 28.45
C ASN A 378 26.54 -21.50 26.98
N ALA A 379 26.80 -20.29 26.50
CA ALA A 379 27.34 -20.06 25.16
C ALA A 379 28.75 -20.67 25.03
N ALA A 380 29.61 -20.52 26.05
CA ALA A 380 30.96 -21.09 26.04
C ALA A 380 30.91 -22.61 25.89
N TYR A 381 30.08 -23.27 26.70
CA TYR A 381 29.88 -24.71 26.63
C TYR A 381 29.32 -25.17 25.26
N THR A 382 28.35 -24.42 24.72
CA THR A 382 27.73 -24.73 23.42
C THR A 382 28.73 -24.55 22.28
N ASN A 383 29.53 -23.48 22.31
CA ASN A 383 30.56 -23.21 21.32
C ASN A 383 31.64 -24.30 21.37
N TYR A 384 32.13 -24.65 22.56
CA TYR A 384 33.16 -25.67 22.73
C TYR A 384 32.68 -27.03 22.25
N THR A 385 31.45 -27.41 22.59
CA THR A 385 30.84 -28.68 22.13
C THR A 385 30.81 -28.74 20.61
N ARG A 386 30.44 -27.66 19.93
CA ARG A 386 30.39 -27.60 18.46
C ARG A 386 31.77 -27.68 17.81
N VAL A 387 32.77 -26.98 18.36
CA VAL A 387 34.16 -27.06 17.88
C VAL A 387 34.69 -28.47 18.02
N SER A 388 34.49 -29.08 19.20
CA SER A 388 34.91 -30.45 19.48
C SER A 388 34.28 -31.44 18.50
N ASP A 389 33.01 -31.24 18.15
CA ASP A 389 32.30 -32.07 17.19
C ASP A 389 32.76 -31.84 15.74
N GLN A 390 33.12 -30.61 15.37
CA GLN A 390 33.68 -30.30 14.05
C GLN A 390 35.07 -30.93 13.86
N ALA A 391 35.96 -30.81 14.85
CA ALA A 391 37.28 -31.43 14.80
C ALA A 391 37.23 -32.96 14.83
N LYS A 392 36.20 -33.58 15.44
CA LYS A 392 35.95 -35.05 15.35
C LYS A 392 35.66 -35.53 13.94
N ILE A 393 35.10 -34.68 13.08
CA ILE A 393 34.76 -35.04 11.71
C ILE A 393 35.99 -34.89 10.80
N GLU A 394 36.88 -33.96 11.08
CA GLU A 394 38.05 -33.64 10.25
C GLU A 394 39.32 -34.43 10.62
N GLY A 395 39.49 -34.86 11.88
CA GLY A 395 40.69 -35.54 12.35
C GLY A 395 40.60 -37.07 12.40
N GLU A 396 41.34 -37.78 11.55
CA GLU A 396 41.47 -39.26 11.59
C GLU A 396 42.42 -39.78 12.71
N ARG A 397 43.17 -38.90 13.40
CA ARG A 397 44.15 -39.26 14.46
C ARG A 397 44.03 -38.35 15.68
N GLU A 398 44.07 -38.94 16.89
CA GLU A 398 43.85 -38.23 18.18
C GLU A 398 44.76 -37.00 18.40
N MET A 399 46.05 -37.04 18.01
CA MET A 399 46.95 -35.87 18.12
C MET A 399 46.65 -34.77 17.08
N GLN A 400 46.22 -35.14 15.87
CA GLN A 400 45.84 -34.18 14.84
C GLN A 400 44.58 -33.43 15.30
N GLN A 401 43.61 -34.19 15.81
CA GLN A 401 42.36 -33.69 16.36
C GLN A 401 42.53 -32.74 17.55
N GLN A 402 43.53 -32.95 18.42
CA GLN A 402 43.84 -32.03 19.52
C GLN A 402 44.42 -30.71 19.02
N ASN A 403 45.28 -30.74 18.01
CA ASN A 403 45.85 -29.53 17.41
C ASN A 403 44.80 -28.75 16.60
N ASP A 404 43.99 -29.44 15.79
CA ASP A 404 42.93 -28.84 14.98
C ASP A 404 41.86 -28.17 15.88
N ASN A 405 41.51 -28.79 17.02
CA ASN A 405 40.66 -28.18 18.04
C ASN A 405 41.25 -26.90 18.64
N ALA A 406 42.55 -26.91 18.96
CA ALA A 406 43.21 -25.74 19.56
C ALA A 406 43.27 -24.57 18.58
N GLU A 407 43.53 -24.83 17.30
CA GLU A 407 43.54 -23.82 16.24
C GLU A 407 42.15 -23.21 16.04
N LEU A 408 41.10 -24.05 15.93
CA LEU A 408 39.71 -23.58 15.83
C LEU A 408 39.28 -22.76 17.06
N CYS A 409 39.67 -23.14 18.27
CA CYS A 409 39.38 -22.35 19.47
C CYS A 409 40.03 -20.97 19.41
N ILE A 410 41.29 -20.87 18.98
CA ILE A 410 42.00 -19.58 18.84
C ILE A 410 41.32 -18.71 17.78
N GLU A 411 40.95 -19.28 16.63
CA GLU A 411 40.24 -18.55 15.58
C GLU A 411 38.89 -18.03 16.06
N LEU A 412 38.14 -18.83 16.83
CA LEU A 412 36.86 -18.41 17.37
C LEU A 412 37.03 -17.27 18.38
N LEU A 413 38.00 -17.34 19.29
CA LEU A 413 38.30 -16.26 20.24
C LEU A 413 38.69 -14.97 19.51
N GLN A 414 39.50 -15.07 18.45
CA GLN A 414 39.85 -13.93 17.63
C GLN A 414 38.61 -13.30 16.97
N GLN A 415 37.72 -14.13 16.40
CA GLN A 415 36.45 -13.67 15.84
C GLN A 415 35.53 -13.03 16.89
N ASP A 416 35.53 -13.51 18.14
CA ASP A 416 34.77 -12.92 19.24
C ASP A 416 35.24 -11.49 19.54
N SER A 417 36.56 -11.30 19.61
CA SER A 417 37.16 -9.97 19.76
C SER A 417 36.90 -9.08 18.55
N GLU A 418 36.93 -9.59 17.33
CA GLU A 418 36.81 -8.78 16.11
C GLU A 418 35.36 -8.35 15.80
N HIS A 419 34.38 -9.23 16.02
CA HIS A 419 33.01 -9.00 15.56
C HIS A 419 31.99 -8.72 16.65
N TYR A 420 32.23 -9.14 17.89
CA TYR A 420 31.21 -9.11 18.95
C TYR A 420 31.55 -8.17 20.11
N GLN A 421 32.84 -7.80 20.25
CA GLN A 421 33.31 -6.91 21.31
C GLN A 421 32.56 -5.56 21.37
N GLU A 422 32.24 -4.97 20.22
CA GLU A 422 31.50 -3.70 20.18
C GLU A 422 30.07 -3.84 20.71
N ALA A 423 29.39 -4.94 20.39
CA ALA A 423 28.03 -5.21 20.87
C ALA A 423 28.01 -5.44 22.40
N PHE A 424 29.04 -6.11 22.93
CA PHE A 424 29.20 -6.37 24.36
C PHE A 424 29.98 -5.30 25.12
N LYS A 425 30.20 -4.10 24.56
CA LYS A 425 30.99 -3.04 25.22
C LYS A 425 30.55 -2.72 26.67
N GLN A 426 29.26 -2.79 26.97
CA GLN A 426 28.72 -2.57 28.33
C GLN A 426 28.90 -3.79 29.26
N TYR A 427 29.13 -4.96 28.67
CA TYR A 427 29.29 -6.27 29.31
C TYR A 427 30.68 -6.86 29.07
N ASN A 428 31.69 -6.05 28.75
CA ASN A 428 33.01 -6.52 28.31
C ASN A 428 33.66 -7.52 29.28
N HIS A 429 33.52 -7.28 30.58
CA HIS A 429 33.99 -8.20 31.63
C HIS A 429 33.31 -9.58 31.58
N LEU A 430 32.04 -9.68 31.17
CA LEU A 430 31.36 -10.96 31.00
C LEU A 430 31.79 -11.67 29.72
N LEU A 431 32.17 -10.91 28.68
CA LEU A 431 32.73 -11.48 27.46
C LEU A 431 34.13 -12.07 27.74
N ILE A 432 34.96 -11.38 28.53
CA ILE A 432 36.25 -11.93 28.99
C ILE A 432 36.02 -13.19 29.83
N GLU A 433 35.04 -13.18 30.76
CA GLU A 433 34.68 -14.37 31.55
C GLU A 433 34.21 -15.53 30.65
N HIS A 434 33.49 -15.25 29.57
CA HIS A 434 33.15 -16.25 28.54
C HIS A 434 34.37 -16.81 27.84
N GLU A 435 35.31 -15.96 27.41
CA GLU A 435 36.56 -16.35 26.75
C GLU A 435 37.49 -17.15 27.69
N GLU A 436 37.43 -16.93 29.00
CA GLU A 436 38.18 -17.71 30.00
C GLU A 436 37.54 -19.10 30.27
N ILE A 437 36.22 -19.21 30.14
CA ILE A 437 35.48 -20.46 30.32
C ILE A 437 35.54 -21.34 29.07
N PHE A 438 35.51 -20.73 27.88
CA PHE A 438 35.65 -21.38 26.58
C PHE A 438 37.08 -21.90 26.37
#